data_AF-X1NTU9-F1
#
_entry.id   AF-X1NTU9-F1
#
_cell.length_a   1.000
_cell.length_b   1.000
_cell.length_c   1.000
_cell.angle_alpha   90.00
_cell.angle_beta   90.00
_cell.angle_gamma   90.00
#
_symmetry.space_group_name_H-M   'P 1'
#
loop_
_entity.id
_entity.type
_entity.pdbx_description
1 polymer ?
#
loop_
_entity_poly.entity_id
_entity_poly.type
_entity_poly.pdbx_seq_one_letter_code
_entity_poly.pdbx_strand_id
1 'polypeptide(L)'
;MAGIEVKGWQVIGGDWESIVVGQIVAINPHPDADRLTLPTIDLGTERQTVVCGAPNLRVGDKVAFAYVGAQLIDGHSGQVIRLKPAKIRGVVSTGMVCSEKELGISDSHEGIMVLPAEAPIGTPLVDYMGDV
;
A
#
# COMPACT_ATOMS: atom_id res chain seq x y z
N MET A 1 39.44 -18.56 5.01
CA MET A 1 38.02 -18.72 5.40
C MET A 1 37.38 -17.34 5.28
N ALA A 2 36.67 -17.08 4.19
CA ALA A 2 35.97 -15.80 4.01
C ALA A 2 34.61 -15.91 4.71
N GLY A 3 34.49 -15.25 5.87
CA GLY A 3 33.23 -15.08 6.57
C GLY A 3 32.40 -14.03 5.84
N ILE A 4 31.45 -14.49 5.03
CA ILE A 4 30.35 -13.65 4.57
C ILE A 4 29.17 -14.02 5.46
N GLU A 5 28.92 -13.19 6.48
CA GLU A 5 27.64 -13.20 7.18
C GLU A 5 26.60 -12.72 6.18
N VAL A 6 25.91 -13.66 5.53
CA VAL A 6 24.72 -13.38 4.75
C VAL A 6 23.64 -12.95 5.73
N LYS A 7 23.56 -11.64 5.98
CA LYS A 7 22.45 -11.02 6.71
C LYS A 7 21.17 -11.33 5.94
N GLY A 8 20.35 -12.21 6.51
CA GLY A 8 18.93 -12.41 6.27
C GLY A 8 18.44 -12.22 4.83
N TRP A 9 18.15 -13.33 4.15
CA TRP A 9 17.27 -13.29 2.99
C TRP A 9 15.89 -12.78 3.46
N GLN A 10 15.55 -11.54 3.12
CA GLN A 10 14.16 -11.08 3.18
C GLN A 10 13.55 -11.34 1.81
N VAL A 11 12.56 -12.24 1.76
CA VAL A 11 11.79 -12.48 0.54
C VAL A 11 10.88 -11.26 0.36
N ILE A 12 11.29 -10.32 -0.49
CA ILE A 12 10.44 -9.18 -0.86
C ILE A 12 9.29 -9.75 -1.70
N GLY A 13 8.04 -9.52 -1.27
CA GLY A 13 6.85 -9.95 -1.99
C GLY A 13 6.27 -11.31 -1.64
N GLY A 14 6.95 -12.13 -0.84
CA GLY A 14 6.42 -13.43 -0.40
C GLY A 14 5.17 -13.32 0.47
N ASP A 15 5.00 -12.20 1.18
CA ASP A 15 3.90 -11.96 2.12
C ASP A 15 2.87 -10.93 1.60
N TRP A 16 2.94 -10.48 0.35
CA TRP A 16 1.98 -9.53 -0.23
C TRP A 16 0.60 -10.14 -0.53
N GLU A 17 0.19 -11.14 0.25
CA GLU A 17 -1.15 -11.70 0.20
C GLU A 17 -2.17 -10.61 0.51
N SER A 18 -3.18 -10.47 -0.34
CA SER A 18 -4.23 -9.45 -0.24
C SER A 18 -3.78 -8.00 -0.53
N ILE A 19 -2.70 -7.82 -1.30
CA ILE A 19 -2.33 -6.54 -1.89
C ILE A 19 -2.59 -6.59 -3.40
N VAL A 20 -3.27 -5.57 -3.93
CA VAL A 20 -3.64 -5.48 -5.34
C VAL A 20 -3.28 -4.12 -5.90
N VAL A 21 -3.17 -4.03 -7.22
CA VAL A 21 -3.02 -2.77 -7.92
C VAL A 21 -4.39 -2.08 -8.00
N GLY A 22 -4.47 -0.88 -7.43
CA GLY A 22 -5.65 -0.01 -7.52
C GLY A 22 -5.36 1.26 -8.32
N GLN A 23 -6.41 1.97 -8.73
CA GLN A 23 -6.30 3.30 -9.35
C GLN A 23 -7.08 4.34 -8.56
N ILE A 24 -6.47 5.48 -8.28
CA ILE A 24 -7.18 6.60 -7.64
C ILE A 24 -8.16 7.22 -8.65
N VAL A 25 -9.46 7.16 -8.38
CA VAL A 25 -10.50 7.76 -9.24
C VAL A 25 -11.06 9.07 -8.70
N ALA A 26 -10.96 9.29 -7.39
CA ALA A 26 -11.37 10.53 -6.74
C ALA A 26 -10.52 10.75 -5.49
N ILE A 27 -10.34 12.01 -5.09
CA ILE A 27 -9.71 12.38 -3.82
C ILE A 27 -10.60 13.44 -3.18
N ASN A 28 -11.17 13.11 -2.01
CA ASN A 28 -11.95 14.06 -1.22
C ASN A 28 -11.17 14.45 0.04
N PRO A 29 -11.27 15.69 0.55
CA PRO A 29 -10.69 16.04 1.82
C PRO A 29 -11.42 15.33 2.98
N HIS A 30 -10.70 14.99 4.05
CA HIS A 30 -11.33 14.38 5.22
C HIS A 30 -12.11 15.44 6.02
N PRO A 31 -13.38 15.19 6.40
CA PRO A 31 -14.22 16.20 7.07
C PRO A 31 -13.69 16.64 8.45
N ASP A 32 -13.10 15.70 9.19
CA ASP A 32 -12.58 15.94 10.55
C ASP A 32 -11.04 15.99 10.66
N ALA A 33 -10.30 16.11 9.54
CA ALA A 33 -8.84 16.12 9.57
C ALA A 33 -8.21 16.83 8.35
N ASP A 34 -7.64 18.02 8.57
CA ASP A 34 -7.06 18.85 7.49
C ASP A 34 -5.86 18.22 6.76
N ARG A 35 -5.15 17.29 7.43
CA ARG A 35 -3.97 16.61 6.89
C ARG A 35 -4.29 15.26 6.23
N LEU A 36 -5.54 14.82 6.29
CA LEU A 36 -5.96 13.54 5.74
C LEU A 36 -6.89 13.75 4.56
N THR A 37 -6.82 12.82 3.63
CA THR A 37 -7.69 12.76 2.47
C THR A 37 -8.35 11.40 2.40
N LEU A 38 -9.39 11.34 1.60
CA LEU A 38 -10.23 10.19 1.32
C LEU A 38 -10.13 9.88 -0.17
N PRO A 39 -9.00 9.29 -0.64
CA PRO A 39 -8.93 8.77 -1.98
C PRO A 39 -9.89 7.59 -2.15
N THR A 40 -10.68 7.63 -3.23
CA THR A 40 -11.44 6.49 -3.72
C THR A 40 -10.57 5.73 -4.72
N ILE A 41 -10.29 4.47 -4.40
CA ILE A 41 -9.47 3.56 -5.18
C ILE A 41 -10.38 2.60 -5.93
N ASP A 42 -10.23 2.53 -7.24
CA ASP A 42 -10.85 1.55 -8.12
C ASP A 42 -9.95 0.32 -8.20
N LEU A 43 -10.52 -0.82 -7.85
CA LEU A 43 -9.88 -2.13 -7.82
C LEU A 43 -10.33 -2.99 -9.01
N GLY A 44 -11.07 -2.40 -9.96
CA GLY A 44 -11.60 -3.06 -11.16
C GLY A 44 -12.93 -3.76 -10.90
N THR A 45 -13.05 -4.50 -9.79
CA THR A 45 -14.30 -5.14 -9.36
C THR A 45 -15.15 -4.24 -8.48
N GLU A 46 -14.50 -3.43 -7.64
CA GLU A 46 -15.15 -2.57 -6.66
C GLU A 46 -14.34 -1.29 -6.41
N ARG A 47 -14.97 -0.32 -5.76
CA ARG A 47 -14.33 0.92 -5.35
C ARG A 47 -14.32 1.02 -3.84
N GLN A 48 -13.14 1.27 -3.29
CA GLN A 48 -12.94 1.39 -1.85
C GLN A 48 -12.44 2.80 -1.53
N THR A 49 -13.08 3.45 -0.55
CA THR A 49 -12.60 4.74 -0.04
C THR A 49 -11.79 4.48 1.21
N VAL A 50 -10.56 4.95 1.21
CA VAL A 50 -9.62 4.76 2.32
C VAL A 50 -9.10 6.08 2.80
N VAL A 51 -8.65 6.13 4.04
CA VAL A 51 -8.04 7.33 4.61
C VAL A 51 -6.56 7.29 4.30
N CYS A 52 -6.05 8.33 3.64
CA CYS A 52 -4.63 8.46 3.33
C CYS A 52 -4.12 9.87 3.64
N GLY A 53 -2.96 9.96 4.28
CA GLY A 53 -2.28 11.21 4.61
C GLY A 53 -1.06 11.50 3.73
N ALA A 54 -0.84 10.71 2.69
CA ALA A 54 0.33 10.86 1.84
C ALA A 54 0.23 12.15 1.00
N PRO A 55 1.31 12.95 0.91
CA PRO A 55 1.29 14.23 0.21
C PRO A 55 1.26 14.09 -1.32
N ASN A 56 1.59 12.90 -1.85
CA ASN A 56 1.78 12.62 -3.27
C ASN A 56 0.57 11.93 -3.93
N LEU A 57 -0.63 12.04 -3.36
CA LEU A 57 -1.86 11.47 -3.94
C LEU A 57 -2.34 12.26 -5.16
N ARG A 58 -2.55 11.60 -6.30
CA ARG A 58 -3.13 12.21 -7.50
C ARG A 58 -4.18 11.31 -8.15
N VAL A 59 -5.26 11.92 -8.64
CA VAL A 59 -6.29 11.19 -9.41
C VAL A 59 -5.67 10.66 -10.69
N GLY A 60 -5.89 9.38 -10.97
CA GLY A 60 -5.31 8.66 -12.10
C GLY A 60 -4.12 7.77 -11.74
N ASP A 61 -3.47 8.02 -10.60
CA ASP A 61 -2.30 7.24 -10.19
C ASP A 61 -2.69 5.79 -9.87
N LYS A 62 -1.83 4.87 -10.31
CA LYS A 62 -1.89 3.45 -9.92
C LYS A 62 -1.16 3.30 -8.60
N VAL A 63 -1.74 2.57 -7.66
CA VAL A 63 -1.20 2.46 -6.31
C VAL A 63 -1.32 1.04 -5.78
N ALA A 64 -0.45 0.67 -4.87
CA ALA A 64 -0.58 -0.59 -4.13
C ALA A 64 -1.65 -0.44 -3.05
N PHE A 65 -2.74 -1.19 -3.19
CA PHE A 65 -3.84 -1.22 -2.24
C PHE A 65 -3.79 -2.51 -1.43
N ALA A 66 -3.63 -2.38 -0.11
CA ALA A 66 -3.69 -3.48 0.83
C ALA A 66 -5.10 -3.59 1.41
N TYR A 67 -5.72 -4.76 1.22
CA TYR A 67 -6.97 -5.09 1.89
C TYR A 67 -6.74 -5.36 3.38
N VAL A 68 -7.80 -5.20 4.18
CA VAL A 68 -7.80 -5.67 5.57
C VAL A 68 -7.39 -7.14 5.62
N GLY A 69 -6.43 -7.45 6.49
CA GLY A 69 -5.84 -8.77 6.61
C GLY A 69 -4.56 -8.96 5.81
N ALA A 70 -4.19 -8.01 4.92
CA ALA A 70 -2.91 -8.01 4.23
C ALA A 70 -1.74 -7.90 5.21
N GLN A 71 -0.60 -8.48 4.84
CA GLN A 71 0.62 -8.40 5.62
C GLN A 71 1.52 -7.30 5.03
N LEU A 72 1.91 -6.34 5.87
CA LEU A 72 2.75 -5.20 5.51
C LEU A 72 3.93 -5.12 6.45
N ILE A 73 5.04 -4.57 6.01
CA ILE A 73 6.21 -4.34 6.86
C ILE A 73 6.02 -3.02 7.61
N ASP A 74 6.13 -3.07 8.93
CA ASP A 74 6.12 -1.88 9.75
C ASP A 74 7.40 -1.07 9.50
N GLY A 75 7.26 0.14 8.95
CA GLY A 75 8.38 0.99 8.58
C GLY A 75 9.27 1.46 9.74
N HIS A 76 8.91 1.20 11.00
CA HIS A 76 9.73 1.56 12.17
C HIS A 76 10.48 0.37 12.75
N SER A 77 9.86 -0.80 12.80
CA SER A 77 10.41 -2.02 13.41
C SER A 77 10.93 -3.03 12.38
N GLY A 78 10.56 -2.89 11.11
CA GLY A 78 10.88 -3.85 10.05
C GLY A 78 10.17 -5.19 10.21
N GLN A 79 9.16 -5.28 11.08
CA GLN A 79 8.39 -6.50 11.32
C GLN A 79 7.15 -6.55 10.45
N VAL A 80 6.75 -7.76 10.06
CA VAL A 80 5.50 -7.97 9.33
C VAL A 80 4.32 -7.79 10.28
N ILE A 81 3.47 -6.83 9.97
CA ILE A 81 2.21 -6.53 10.66
C ILE A 81 1.02 -6.85 9.77
N ARG A 82 -0.07 -7.30 10.37
CA ARG A 82 -1.31 -7.56 9.66
C ARG A 82 -2.22 -6.34 9.70
N LEU A 83 -2.65 -5.85 8.55
CA LEU A 83 -3.56 -4.73 8.44
C LEU A 83 -4.91 -5.09 9.08
N LYS A 84 -5.38 -4.22 9.98
CA LYS A 84 -6.67 -4.38 10.66
C LYS A 84 -7.61 -3.26 10.23
N PRO A 85 -8.93 -3.52 10.19
CA PRO A 85 -9.88 -2.47 9.87
C PRO A 85 -9.81 -1.41 10.98
N ALA A 86 -9.67 -0.15 10.59
CA ALA A 86 -9.56 0.95 11.53
C ALA A 86 -10.60 2.02 11.20
N LYS A 87 -11.21 2.58 12.25
CA LYS A 87 -12.09 3.74 12.12
C LYS A 87 -11.30 4.98 12.51
N ILE A 88 -10.97 5.80 11.52
CA ILE A 88 -10.24 7.05 11.73
C ILE A 88 -11.26 8.17 11.70
N ARG A 89 -11.44 8.85 12.84
CA ARG A 89 -12.24 10.09 12.94
C ARG A 89 -13.64 9.99 12.32
N GLY A 90 -14.32 8.86 12.52
CA GLY A 90 -15.68 8.66 11.99
C GLY A 90 -15.74 7.88 10.67
N VAL A 91 -14.66 7.87 9.88
CA VAL A 91 -14.57 7.17 8.60
C VAL A 91 -13.99 5.77 8.81
N VAL A 92 -14.69 4.75 8.32
CA VAL A 92 -14.21 3.37 8.33
C VAL A 92 -13.30 3.17 7.14
N SER A 93 -12.03 2.84 7.37
CA SER A 93 -11.08 2.46 6.31
C SER A 93 -10.98 0.94 6.27
N THR A 94 -11.41 0.36 5.15
CA THR A 94 -11.40 -1.09 4.85
C THR A 94 -10.14 -1.53 4.11
N GLY A 95 -9.14 -0.65 4.06
CA GLY A 95 -7.84 -0.91 3.46
C GLY A 95 -6.88 0.25 3.70
N MET A 96 -5.72 0.15 3.07
CA MET A 96 -4.63 1.12 3.15
C MET A 96 -3.93 1.20 1.80
N VAL A 97 -3.52 2.41 1.40
CA VAL A 97 -2.59 2.58 0.28
C VAL A 97 -1.18 2.52 0.82
N CYS A 98 -0.35 1.66 0.26
CA CYS A 98 0.98 1.37 0.80
C CYS A 98 2.06 2.18 0.09
N SER A 99 3.08 2.55 0.87
CA SER A 99 4.37 3.06 0.41
C SER A 99 5.32 1.91 0.06
N GLU A 100 6.40 2.24 -0.66
CA GLU A 100 7.45 1.26 -0.98
C GLU A 100 8.09 0.66 0.28
N LYS A 101 8.18 1.45 1.35
CA LYS A 101 8.69 1.01 2.65
C LYS A 101 7.78 0.03 3.37
N GLU A 102 6.48 0.27 3.34
CA GLU A 102 5.50 -0.66 3.92
C GLU A 102 5.45 -1.98 3.14
N LEU A 103 5.85 -1.96 1.87
CA LEU A 103 5.98 -3.16 1.04
C LEU A 103 7.36 -3.84 1.18
N GLY A 104 8.34 -3.19 1.82
CA GLY A 104 9.71 -3.68 1.93
C GLY A 104 10.52 -3.62 0.63
N ILE A 105 10.10 -2.78 -0.32
CA ILE A 105 10.78 -2.60 -1.61
C ILE A 105 11.96 -1.63 -1.46
N SER A 106 11.76 -0.56 -0.69
CA SER A 106 12.73 0.53 -0.52
C SER A 106 12.54 1.21 0.83
N ASP A 107 13.57 1.90 1.35
CA ASP A 107 13.47 2.73 2.57
C ASP A 107 12.70 4.05 2.36
N SER A 108 12.20 4.28 1.13
CA SER A 108 11.44 5.48 0.75
C SER A 108 10.10 5.54 1.49
N HIS A 109 9.93 6.57 2.32
CA HIS A 109 8.70 6.86 3.06
C HIS A 109 8.08 8.22 2.68
N GLU A 110 8.57 8.85 1.60
CA GLU A 110 8.14 10.19 1.21
C GLU A 110 6.68 10.23 0.72
N GLY A 111 6.08 9.08 0.45
CA GLY A 111 4.66 8.98 0.08
C GLY A 111 4.20 7.57 -0.27
N ILE A 112 3.01 7.49 -0.86
CA ILE A 112 2.46 6.23 -1.41
C ILE A 112 3.28 5.75 -2.61
N MET A 113 3.31 4.43 -2.81
CA MET A 113 3.91 3.82 -3.99
C MET A 113 3.02 4.12 -5.20
N VAL A 114 3.57 4.87 -6.16
CA VAL A 114 2.91 5.11 -7.45
C VAL A 114 3.47 4.14 -8.47
N LEU A 115 2.59 3.27 -8.98
CA LEU A 115 2.89 2.28 -9.99
C LEU A 115 2.78 2.88 -11.41
N PRO A 116 3.41 2.25 -12.42
CA PRO A 116 3.28 2.67 -13.81
C PRO A 116 1.83 2.63 -14.28
N ALA A 117 1.45 3.50 -15.22
CA ALA A 117 0.09 3.54 -15.77
C ALA A 117 -0.33 2.22 -16.47
N GLU A 118 0.65 1.43 -16.92
CA GLU A 118 0.48 0.12 -17.55
C GLU A 118 0.10 -0.98 -16.53
N ALA A 119 0.19 -0.69 -15.23
CA ALA A 119 -0.15 -1.65 -14.19
C ALA A 119 -1.65 -2.01 -14.25
N PRO A 120 -2.00 -3.31 -14.43
CA PRO A 120 -3.37 -3.75 -14.54
C PRO A 120 -4.10 -3.63 -13.20
N ILE A 121 -5.26 -2.97 -13.19
CA ILE A 121 -6.07 -2.79 -11.99
C ILE A 121 -6.67 -4.13 -11.56
N GLY A 122 -6.65 -4.42 -10.26
CA GLY A 122 -7.20 -5.63 -9.67
C GLY A 122 -6.23 -6.81 -9.70
N THR A 123 -5.08 -6.68 -10.36
CA THR A 123 -4.03 -7.69 -10.34
C THR A 123 -3.34 -7.70 -8.97
N PRO A 124 -3.12 -8.87 -8.36
CA PRO A 124 -2.33 -8.99 -7.15
C PRO A 124 -0.94 -8.37 -7.34
N LEU A 125 -0.49 -7.57 -6.37
CA LEU A 125 0.81 -6.93 -6.45
C LEU A 125 1.94 -7.97 -6.50
N VAL A 126 1.76 -9.09 -5.81
CA VAL A 126 2.66 -10.26 -5.88
C VAL A 126 2.76 -10.83 -7.29
N ASP A 127 1.68 -10.85 -8.07
CA ASP A 127 1.74 -11.34 -9.46
C ASP A 127 2.38 -10.31 -10.39
N TYR A 128 2.20 -9.02 -10.09
CA TYR A 128 2.76 -7.93 -10.90
C TYR A 128 4.27 -7.72 -10.65
N MET A 129 4.73 -7.90 -9.42
CA MET A 129 6.10 -7.59 -9.00
C MET A 129 6.90 -8.79 -8.47
N GLY A 130 6.25 -9.91 -8.16
CA GLY A 130 6.86 -11.06 -7.47
C GLY A 130 7.64 -12.01 -8.36
N ASP A 131 8.16 -11.54 -9.50
CA ASP A 131 9.03 -12.32 -10.39
C ASP A 131 10.48 -11.78 -10.33
N VAL A 132 11.18 -12.07 -9.22
CA VAL A 132 12.66 -12.10 -9.12
C VAL A 132 13.13 -13.14 -8.12
#